data_AF-A0A452Y257-F1
#
_entry.id   AF-A0A452Y257-F1
#
_cell.length_a   1.000
_cell.length_b   1.000
_cell.length_c   1.000
_cell.angle_alpha   90.00
_cell.angle_beta   90.00
_cell.angle_gamma   90.00
#
_symmetry.space_group_name_H-M   'P 1'
#
loop_
_entity.id
_entity.type
_entity.pdbx_description
1 polymer ?
#
loop_
_entity_poly.entity_id
_entity_poly.type
_entity_poly.pdbx_seq_one_letter_code
_entity_poly.pdbx_strand_id
1 'polypeptide(L)'
;MLANHTSIRHLFSKCLGQYEKLRKKQAFLDNYRKFPMFADNDLSEFDESREIIEGLVDEYKACESPDYIKWGMEDLGDANVAAALESKLVV
;
A
#
# COMPACT_ATOMS: atom_id res chain seq x y z
N MET A 1 24.48 1.35 10.53
CA MET A 1 24.05 2.38 9.55
C MET A 1 22.55 2.22 9.36
N LEU A 2 21.77 3.29 9.46
CA LEU A 2 20.32 3.30 9.22
C LEU A 2 20.10 4.07 7.92
N ALA A 3 19.44 3.44 6.94
CA ALA A 3 19.25 4.00 5.61
C ALA A 3 17.80 3.78 5.16
N ASN A 4 17.20 4.82 4.58
CA ASN A 4 15.88 4.74 3.95
C ASN A 4 16.08 4.74 2.42
N HIS A 5 15.64 3.67 1.74
CA HIS A 5 15.83 3.50 0.31
C HIS A 5 14.56 2.91 -0.33
N THR A 6 14.11 3.47 -1.45
CA THR A 6 12.86 3.10 -2.14
C THR A 6 12.86 1.66 -2.64
N SER A 7 14.02 1.01 -2.77
CA SER A 7 14.13 -0.40 -3.18
C SER A 7 13.41 -1.39 -2.25
N ILE A 8 13.03 -0.98 -1.03
CA ILE A 8 12.18 -1.81 -0.14
C ILE A 8 10.88 -2.24 -0.83
N ARG A 9 10.36 -1.45 -1.78
CA ARG A 9 9.18 -1.78 -2.60
C ARG A 9 9.30 -3.12 -3.32
N HIS A 10 10.51 -3.54 -3.69
CA HIS A 10 10.73 -4.84 -4.32
C HIS A 10 10.46 -6.02 -3.37
N LEU A 11 10.73 -5.84 -2.08
CA LEU A 11 10.40 -6.85 -1.08
C LEU A 11 8.89 -6.97 -0.91
N PHE A 12 8.20 -5.84 -0.76
CA PHE A 12 6.73 -5.82 -0.66
C PHE A 12 6.05 -6.39 -1.90
N SER A 13 6.55 -6.07 -3.10
CA SER A 13 6.06 -6.67 -4.36
C SER A 13 6.18 -8.21 -4.37
N LYS A 14 7.29 -8.75 -3.83
CA LYS A 14 7.47 -10.20 -3.70
C LYS A 14 6.51 -10.80 -2.67
N CYS A 15 6.33 -10.14 -1.52
CA CYS A 15 5.38 -10.55 -0.49
C CYS A 15 3.94 -10.59 -1.04
N LEU A 16 3.52 -9.56 -1.77
CA LEU A 16 2.24 -9.53 -2.47
C LEU A 16 2.09 -10.73 -3.40
N GLY A 17 3.04 -10.95 -4.31
CA GLY A 17 2.98 -12.09 -5.24
C GLY A 17 2.97 -13.48 -4.57
N GLN A 18 3.54 -13.61 -3.37
CA GLN A 18 3.42 -14.83 -2.56
C GLN A 18 2.03 -14.94 -1.91
N TYR A 19 1.54 -13.84 -1.33
CA TYR A 19 0.23 -13.74 -0.73
C TYR A 19 -0.89 -14.08 -1.73
N GLU A 20 -0.84 -13.53 -2.95
CA GLU A 20 -1.85 -13.81 -3.99
C GLU A 20 -2.01 -15.30 -4.28
N LYS A 21 -0.89 -16.04 -4.34
CA LYS A 21 -0.89 -17.47 -4.64
C LYS A 21 -1.57 -18.29 -3.55
N LEU A 22 -1.40 -17.87 -2.29
CA LEU A 22 -2.03 -18.51 -1.13
C LEU A 22 -3.51 -18.12 -1.04
N ARG A 23 -3.81 -16.81 -1.20
CA ARG A 23 -5.17 -16.26 -1.15
C ARG A 23 -6.05 -16.83 -2.25
N LYS A 24 -5.55 -16.97 -3.49
CA LYS A 24 -6.29 -17.60 -4.61
C LYS A 24 -6.69 -19.05 -4.34
N LYS A 25 -5.88 -19.78 -3.57
CA LYS A 25 -6.16 -21.17 -3.17
C LYS A 25 -6.95 -21.27 -1.86
N GLN A 26 -7.26 -20.14 -1.23
CA GLN A 26 -7.86 -20.09 0.11
C GLN A 26 -7.08 -20.96 1.13
N ALA A 27 -5.76 -21.04 0.97
CA ALA A 27 -4.92 -21.95 1.75
C ALA A 27 -4.60 -21.35 3.13
N PHE A 28 -4.56 -22.21 4.16
CA PHE A 28 -4.16 -21.88 5.53
C PHE A 28 -5.07 -20.87 6.27
N LEU A 29 -6.28 -20.62 5.77
CA LEU A 29 -7.22 -19.65 6.36
C LEU A 29 -7.97 -20.18 7.58
N ASP A 30 -8.08 -21.51 7.74
CA ASP A 30 -8.86 -22.13 8.83
C ASP A 30 -8.38 -21.78 10.23
N ASN A 31 -7.09 -21.45 10.38
CA ASN A 31 -6.56 -21.00 11.66
C ASN A 31 -6.90 -19.53 11.95
N TYR A 32 -7.07 -18.70 10.92
CA TYR A 32 -7.43 -17.29 11.05
C TYR A 32 -8.92 -17.11 11.36
N ARG A 33 -9.78 -17.93 10.75
CA ARG A 33 -11.24 -17.95 11.00
C ARG A 33 -11.65 -18.19 12.46
N LYS A 34 -10.73 -18.69 13.31
CA LYS A 34 -10.96 -18.91 14.74
C LYS A 34 -10.93 -17.62 15.56
N PHE A 35 -10.39 -16.55 15.00
CA PHE A 35 -10.28 -15.26 15.67
C PHE A 35 -11.51 -14.39 15.39
N PRO A 36 -11.96 -13.56 16.36
CA PRO A 36 -13.14 -12.71 16.18
C PRO A 36 -13.07 -11.76 14.97
N MET A 37 -11.87 -11.31 14.62
CA MET A 37 -11.60 -10.45 13.46
C MET A 37 -11.97 -11.11 12.11
N PHE A 38 -12.03 -12.44 12.05
CA PHE A 38 -12.37 -13.21 10.86
C PHE A 38 -13.61 -14.10 11.08
N ALA A 39 -14.47 -13.70 12.03
CA ALA A 39 -15.74 -14.36 12.29
C ALA A 39 -16.64 -14.27 11.05
N ASP A 40 -17.62 -15.16 10.96
CA ASP A 40 -18.59 -15.22 9.85
C ASP A 40 -17.96 -15.37 8.44
N ASN A 41 -16.72 -15.85 8.39
CA ASN A 41 -15.92 -15.96 7.18
C ASN A 41 -15.73 -14.61 6.46
N ASP A 42 -15.78 -13.51 7.23
CA ASP A 42 -15.35 -12.21 6.76
C ASP A 42 -13.82 -12.21 6.66
N LEU A 43 -13.33 -12.00 5.44
CA LEU A 43 -11.91 -11.97 5.10
C LEU A 43 -11.57 -10.64 4.42
N SER A 44 -12.45 -9.63 4.50
CA SER A 44 -12.24 -8.30 3.91
C SER A 44 -10.95 -7.66 4.41
N GLU A 45 -10.62 -7.83 5.69
CA GLU A 45 -9.40 -7.31 6.32
C GLU A 45 -8.12 -7.73 5.57
N PHE A 46 -8.09 -8.95 5.03
CA PHE A 46 -6.96 -9.43 4.23
C PHE A 46 -6.88 -8.77 2.85
N ASP A 47 -8.03 -8.41 2.28
CA ASP A 47 -8.12 -7.76 0.99
C ASP A 47 -7.82 -6.25 1.12
N GLU A 48 -8.27 -5.60 2.19
CA GLU A 48 -7.89 -4.23 2.58
C GLU A 48 -6.39 -4.11 2.86
N SER A 49 -5.83 -5.03 3.66
CA SER A 49 -4.39 -5.06 3.95
C SER A 49 -3.54 -5.18 2.68
N ARG A 50 -4.04 -5.96 1.69
CA ARG A 50 -3.37 -6.12 0.41
C ARG A 50 -3.39 -4.82 -0.38
N GLU A 51 -4.55 -4.18 -0.49
CA GLU A 51 -4.73 -2.91 -1.20
C GLU A 51 -3.80 -1.82 -0.65
N ILE A 52 -3.66 -1.73 0.68
CA ILE A 52 -2.75 -0.78 1.34
C ILE A 52 -1.30 -1.03 0.92
N ILE A 53 -0.84 -2.29 0.88
CA ILE A 53 0.53 -2.61 0.49
C ILE A 53 0.75 -2.35 -1.01
N GLU A 54 -0.25 -2.60 -1.86
CA GLU A 54 -0.20 -2.26 -3.28
C GLU A 54 -0.04 -0.75 -3.47
N GLY A 55 -0.86 0.06 -2.80
CA GLY A 55 -0.74 1.51 -2.80
C GLY A 55 0.62 1.99 -2.31
N LEU A 56 1.17 1.36 -1.25
CA LEU A 56 2.50 1.68 -0.74
C LEU A 56 3.60 1.38 -1.77
N VAL A 57 3.51 0.26 -2.49
CA VAL A 57 4.47 -0.08 -3.56
C VAL A 57 4.41 0.94 -4.69
N ASP A 58 3.21 1.37 -5.05
CA ASP A 58 3.00 2.39 -6.09
C ASP A 58 3.50 3.77 -5.65
N GLU A 59 3.29 4.14 -4.39
CA GLU A 59 3.85 5.37 -3.79
C GLU A 59 5.38 5.34 -3.83
N TYR A 60 6.03 4.26 -3.40
CA TYR A 60 7.48 4.12 -3.48
C TYR A 60 8.01 4.17 -4.91
N LYS A 61 7.24 3.71 -5.90
CA LYS A 61 7.58 3.82 -7.32
C LYS A 61 7.42 5.27 -7.80
N ALA A 62 6.39 5.97 -7.34
CA ALA A 62 6.19 7.38 -7.65
C ALA A 62 7.30 8.25 -7.05
N CYS A 63 7.82 7.93 -5.86
CA CYS A 63 8.98 8.59 -5.24
C CYS A 63 10.24 8.59 -6.11
N GLU A 64 10.38 7.64 -7.05
CA GLU A 64 11.52 7.59 -7.99
C GLU A 64 11.33 8.54 -9.19
N SER A 65 10.14 9.12 -9.35
CA SER A 65 9.80 10.08 -10.41
C SER A 65 9.94 11.53 -9.92
N PRO A 66 10.42 12.46 -10.77
CA PRO A 66 10.45 13.89 -10.43
C PRO A 66 9.03 14.48 -10.23
N ASP A 67 7.99 13.84 -10.77
CA ASP A 67 6.60 14.27 -10.64
C ASP A 67 5.91 13.74 -9.36
N TYR A 68 6.66 13.13 -8.41
CA TYR A 68 6.10 12.61 -7.16
C TYR A 68 5.22 13.61 -6.41
N ILE A 69 5.57 14.89 -6.45
CA ILE A 69 4.83 15.92 -5.71
C ILE A 69 3.38 16.01 -6.19
N LYS A 70 3.12 15.77 -7.48
CA LYS A 70 1.77 15.76 -8.07
C LYS A 70 1.05 14.42 -7.85
N TRP A 71 1.75 13.39 -7.41
CA TRP A 71 1.17 12.07 -7.18
C TRP A 71 0.17 12.11 -6.02
N GLY A 72 -1.05 11.64 -6.26
CA GLY A 72 -2.18 11.73 -5.32
C GLY A 72 -2.87 13.10 -5.26
N MET A 73 -2.49 14.06 -6.11
CA MET A 73 -3.12 15.39 -6.19
C MET A 73 -4.22 15.49 -7.25
N GLU A 74 -4.50 14.42 -7.99
CA GLU A 74 -5.48 14.41 -9.09
C GLU A 74 -6.92 14.75 -8.63
N ASP A 75 -7.21 14.66 -7.33
CA ASP A 75 -8.52 14.95 -6.73
C ASP A 75 -8.60 16.36 -6.09
N LEU A 76 -7.48 17.10 -6.05
CA LEU A 76 -7.39 18.47 -5.57
C LEU A 76 -7.38 19.39 -6.80
N GLY A 77 -8.49 20.06 -7.09
CA GLY A 77 -8.53 21.05 -8.18
C GLY A 77 -7.39 22.07 -8.08
N ASP A 78 -6.90 22.59 -9.22
CA ASP A 78 -5.63 23.32 -9.39
C ASP A 78 -5.26 24.36 -8.32
N ALA A 79 -6.25 25.00 -7.69
CA ALA A 79 -6.04 25.97 -6.60
C ALA A 79 -5.58 25.33 -5.27
N ASN A 80 -5.96 24.09 -4.99
CA ASN A 80 -5.62 23.37 -3.76
C ASN A 80 -4.28 22.63 -3.85
N VAL A 81 -3.80 22.35 -5.07
CA VAL A 81 -2.52 21.70 -5.34
C VAL A 81 -1.36 22.54 -4.80
N ALA A 82 -1.39 23.87 -5.02
CA ALA A 82 -0.34 24.79 -4.57
C ALA A 82 -0.19 24.84 -3.04
N ALA A 83 -1.30 24.81 -2.30
CA ALA A 83 -1.29 24.79 -0.84
C ALA A 83 -0.79 23.43 -0.28
N ALA A 84 -1.15 22.33 -0.93
CA ALA A 84 -0.69 20.99 -0.55
C ALA A 84 0.81 20.77 -0.87
N LEU A 85 1.30 21.38 -1.95
CA LEU A 85 2.72 21.44 -2.34
C LEU A 85 3.59 22.05 -1.21
N GLU A 86 3.15 23.17 -0.63
CA GLU A 86 3.86 23.80 0.50
C GLU A 86 3.85 22.91 1.74
N SER A 87 2.74 22.21 2.03
CA SER A 87 2.66 21.33 3.21
C SER A 87 3.55 20.08 3.11
N LYS A 88 3.73 19.49 1.91
CA LYS A 88 4.64 18.35 1.70
C LYS A 88 6.12 18.76 1.71
N LEU A 89 6.44 20.03 1.48
CA LEU A 89 7.82 20.53 1.46
C LEU A 89 8.40 20.77 2.87
N VAL A 90 7.57 20.76 3.91
CA VAL A 90 7.93 21.11 5.30
C VAL A 90 8.29 19.86 6.15
N VAL A 91 8.39 18.68 5.54
CA VAL A 91 8.86 17.44 6.20
C VAL A 91 10.25 17.05 5.70
#